data_AF-A0A7C4FD64-F1
#
_entry.id   AF-A0A7C4FD64-F1
#
_cell.length_a   1.000
_cell.length_b   1.000
_cell.length_c   1.000
_cell.angle_alpha   90.00
_cell.angle_beta   90.00
_cell.angle_gamma   90.00
#
_symmetry.space_group_name_H-M   'P 1'
#
loop_
_entity.id
_entity.type
_entity.pdbx_description
1 polymer ?
#
loop_
_entity_poly.entity_id
_entity_poly.type
_entity_poly.pdbx_seq_one_letter_code
_entity_poly.pdbx_strand_id
1 'polypeptide(L)'
;MGNCKLCGKSSKVVSDILGVCVECLRKSPEEALPIVMRMHREYRKRLGLPPEPPTSSDGVRCSLCVNMCSIPLNGLGFCGVWKNDGGALKPMEGFSYGVMHYYLDPLPTNCVATPVCPAYTGAGYPKFALAQGPEYGYYNLAVFFCRL
;
A
#
# COMPACT_ATOMS: atom_id res chain seq x y z
N MET A 1 3.60 24.31 -9.14
CA MET A 1 3.67 23.72 -10.49
C MET A 1 4.97 22.96 -10.50
N GLY A 2 4.90 21.63 -10.64
CA GLY A 2 6.07 20.77 -10.46
C GLY A 2 7.09 20.89 -11.57
N ASN A 3 8.35 20.67 -11.19
CA ASN A 3 9.49 20.69 -12.08
C ASN A 3 10.18 19.32 -12.08
N CYS A 4 10.37 18.76 -13.27
CA CYS A 4 11.13 17.53 -13.45
C CYS A 4 12.62 17.82 -13.31
N LYS A 5 13.28 17.16 -12.35
CA LYS A 5 14.71 17.31 -12.07
C LYS A 5 15.61 16.70 -13.15
N LEU A 6 15.08 15.85 -14.02
CA LEU A 6 15.83 15.19 -15.11
C LEU A 6 15.79 16.00 -16.40
N CYS A 7 14.59 16.38 -16.87
CA CYS A 7 14.42 17.05 -18.16
C CYS A 7 14.07 18.53 -18.07
N GLY A 8 13.94 19.09 -16.86
CA GLY A 8 13.59 20.50 -16.64
C GLY A 8 12.13 20.85 -16.93
N LYS A 9 11.31 19.91 -17.41
CA LYS A 9 9.89 20.15 -17.74
C LYS A 9 9.12 20.64 -16.51
N SER A 10 8.50 21.81 -16.63
CA SER A 10 7.55 22.34 -15.64
C SER A 10 6.12 22.07 -16.09
N SER A 11 5.28 21.50 -15.22
CA SER A 11 3.86 21.25 -15.56
C SER A 11 3.00 21.00 -14.32
N LYS A 12 1.70 21.29 -14.41
CA LYS A 12 0.71 21.00 -13.36
C LYS A 12 0.59 19.50 -13.04
N VAL A 13 0.95 18.62 -13.99
CA VAL A 13 0.91 17.17 -13.80
C VAL A 13 2.22 16.59 -13.26
N VAL A 14 3.25 17.42 -13.07
CA VAL A 14 4.47 16.99 -12.39
C VAL A 14 4.29 17.25 -10.89
N SER A 15 4.55 16.23 -10.08
CA SER A 15 4.51 16.36 -8.63
C SER A 15 5.73 17.13 -8.13
N ASP A 16 5.50 18.16 -7.31
CA ASP A 16 6.56 18.90 -6.61
C ASP A 16 7.35 18.01 -5.64
N ILE A 17 6.69 17.00 -5.05
CA ILE A 17 7.30 16.07 -4.09
C ILE A 17 8.17 15.03 -4.81
N LEU A 18 7.63 14.36 -5.84
CA LEU A 18 8.38 13.34 -6.57
C LEU A 18 9.48 13.96 -7.44
N GLY A 19 9.23 15.15 -8.00
CA GLY A 19 10.20 15.93 -8.76
C GLY A 19 10.63 15.29 -10.09
N VAL A 20 9.86 14.34 -10.62
CA VAL A 20 10.12 13.67 -11.90
C VAL A 20 8.82 13.52 -12.67
N CYS A 21 8.84 13.79 -13.98
CA CYS A 21 7.66 13.63 -14.83
C CYS A 21 7.44 12.18 -15.27
N VAL A 22 6.22 11.86 -15.69
CA VAL A 22 5.83 10.51 -16.14
C VAL A 22 6.66 10.03 -17.34
N GLU A 23 7.06 10.94 -18.24
CA GLU A 23 7.87 10.56 -19.40
C GLU A 23 9.27 10.09 -18.99
N CYS A 24 9.91 10.81 -18.05
CA CYS A 24 11.23 10.41 -17.52
C CYS A 24 11.16 9.10 -16.74
N LEU A 25 10.10 8.89 -15.95
CA LEU A 25 9.89 7.62 -15.23
C LEU A 25 9.79 6.41 -16.18
N ARG A 26 9.18 6.60 -17.36
CA ARG A 26 9.01 5.52 -18.34
C ARG A 26 10.23 5.32 -19.24
N LYS A 27 10.92 6.39 -19.62
CA LYS A 27 12.03 6.35 -20.59
C LYS A 27 13.40 6.14 -19.96
N SER A 28 13.61 6.65 -18.74
CA SER A 28 14.90 6.60 -18.04
C SER A 28 14.72 6.16 -16.58
N PRO A 29 14.15 4.97 -16.32
CA PRO A 29 13.85 4.52 -14.96
C PRO A 29 15.09 4.41 -14.08
N GLU A 30 16.25 4.07 -14.64
CA GLU A 30 17.52 3.95 -13.91
C GLU A 30 17.95 5.28 -13.27
N GLU A 31 17.68 6.40 -13.94
CA GLU A 31 17.97 7.75 -13.42
C GLU A 31 16.80 8.31 -12.58
N ALA A 32 15.56 8.00 -12.99
CA ALA A 32 14.35 8.54 -12.37
C ALA A 32 14.03 7.91 -11.01
N LEU A 33 14.15 6.59 -10.90
CA LEU A 33 13.78 5.86 -9.69
C LEU A 33 14.63 6.26 -8.48
N PRO A 34 15.96 6.44 -8.56
CA PRO A 34 16.76 6.92 -7.41
C PRO A 34 16.27 8.25 -6.85
N ILE A 35 15.79 9.17 -7.71
CA ILE A 35 15.27 10.48 -7.30
C ILE A 35 13.96 10.29 -6.53
N VAL A 36 13.03 9.53 -7.11
CA VAL A 36 11.70 9.30 -6.52
C VAL A 36 11.81 8.49 -5.23
N MET A 37 12.57 7.39 -5.25
CA MET A 37 12.75 6.49 -4.11
C MET A 37 13.41 7.17 -2.91
N ARG A 38 14.21 8.21 -3.11
CA ARG A 38 14.73 9.02 -2.00
C ARG A 38 13.60 9.56 -1.12
N MET A 39 12.55 10.11 -1.74
CA MET A 39 11.41 10.67 -1.00
C MET A 39 10.57 9.60 -0.31
N HIS A 40 10.39 8.44 -0.96
CA HIS A 40 9.74 7.29 -0.32
C HIS A 40 10.49 6.83 0.94
N ARG A 41 11.82 6.67 0.85
CA ARG A 41 12.66 6.26 1.98
C ARG A 41 12.59 7.28 3.13
N GLU A 42 12.72 8.57 2.83
CA GLU A 42 12.66 9.63 3.84
C GLU A 42 11.30 9.72 4.54
N TYR A 43 10.20 9.62 3.77
CA TYR A 43 8.86 9.60 4.36
C TYR A 43 8.69 8.42 5.32
N ARG A 44 9.13 7.23 4.92
CA ARG A 44 9.03 6.02 5.75
C ARG A 44 9.87 6.10 7.01
N LYS A 45 11.09 6.65 6.94
CA LYS A 45 11.93 6.92 8.12
C LYS A 45 11.23 7.83 9.13
N ARG A 46 10.52 8.87 8.68
CA ARG A 46 9.77 9.79 9.56
C ARG A 46 8.64 9.09 10.32
N LEU A 47 8.08 8.03 9.75
CA LEU A 47 7.07 7.17 10.39
C LEU A 47 7.69 6.06 11.26
N GLY A 48 9.02 6.01 11.40
CA GLY A 48 9.70 4.91 12.08
C GLY A 48 9.58 3.56 11.36
N LEU A 49 9.30 3.58 10.05
CA LEU A 49 9.17 2.38 9.23
C LEU A 49 10.46 2.09 8.44
N PRO A 50 10.74 0.80 8.12
CA PRO A 50 11.88 0.45 7.28
C PRO A 50 11.81 1.16 5.92
N PRO A 51 12.89 1.81 5.46
CA PRO A 51 12.89 2.57 4.20
C PRO A 51 12.71 1.66 2.97
N GLU A 52 13.12 0.39 3.08
CA GLU A 52 12.98 -0.67 2.08
C GLU A 52 12.55 -1.97 2.77
N PRO A 53 12.04 -2.97 2.01
CA PRO A 53 11.80 -4.29 2.56
C PRO A 53 13.05 -4.86 3.26
N PRO A 54 12.95 -5.23 4.55
CA PRO A 54 14.08 -5.81 5.28
C PRO A 54 14.60 -7.09 4.62
N THR A 55 15.92 -7.22 4.53
CA THR A 55 16.63 -8.35 3.90
C THR A 55 17.79 -8.86 4.77
N SER A 56 17.67 -8.77 6.11
CA SER A 56 18.74 -9.19 7.02
C SER A 56 19.06 -10.69 6.88
N SER A 57 20.35 -11.05 6.83
CA SER A 57 20.80 -12.43 6.60
C SER A 57 20.47 -13.38 7.76
N ASP A 58 20.35 -12.82 8.96
CA ASP A 58 20.04 -13.47 10.23
C ASP A 58 18.61 -13.19 10.71
N GLY A 59 17.78 -12.61 9.83
CA GLY A 59 16.42 -12.19 10.14
C GLY A 59 15.40 -13.32 10.13
N VAL A 60 14.26 -13.07 10.77
CA VAL A 60 13.09 -13.95 10.68
C VAL A 60 12.34 -13.64 9.39
N ARG A 61 12.09 -14.68 8.58
CA ARG A 61 11.36 -14.55 7.33
C ARG A 61 9.86 -14.42 7.57
N CYS A 62 9.26 -13.40 6.96
CA CYS A 62 7.80 -13.23 6.85
C CYS A 62 7.35 -13.50 5.42
N SER A 63 6.49 -14.51 5.22
CA SER A 63 6.02 -14.96 3.90
C SER A 63 4.59 -14.53 3.55
N LEU A 64 3.99 -13.61 4.32
CA LEU A 64 2.58 -13.23 4.18
C LEU A 64 2.26 -12.37 2.95
N CYS A 65 3.26 -11.74 2.34
CA CYS A 65 3.08 -10.93 1.13
C CYS A 65 4.31 -11.01 0.23
N VAL A 66 4.19 -10.41 -0.96
CA VAL A 66 5.23 -10.41 -2.00
C VAL A 66 6.58 -9.85 -1.54
N ASN A 67 6.60 -8.97 -0.54
CA ASN A 67 7.85 -8.37 -0.03
C ASN A 67 8.77 -9.39 0.65
N MET A 68 8.25 -10.54 1.11
CA MET A 68 9.02 -11.63 1.73
C MET A 68 10.11 -11.16 2.70
N CYS A 69 9.79 -10.21 3.58
CA CYS A 69 10.79 -9.55 4.42
C CYS A 69 11.59 -10.55 5.28
N SER A 70 12.90 -10.36 5.35
CA SER A 70 13.76 -10.95 6.38
C SER A 70 14.04 -9.91 7.46
N ILE A 71 13.32 -10.02 8.57
CA ILE A 71 13.21 -8.96 9.59
C ILE A 71 14.30 -9.17 10.65
N PRO A 72 15.21 -8.21 10.86
CA PRO A 72 16.28 -8.34 11.85
C PRO A 72 15.72 -8.41 13.28
N LEU A 73 16.52 -8.92 14.24
CA LEU A 73 16.11 -8.99 15.65
C LEU A 73 15.65 -7.62 16.17
N ASN A 74 14.48 -7.60 16.83
CA ASN A 74 13.81 -6.38 17.33
C ASN A 74 13.44 -5.37 16.23
N GLY A 75 13.44 -5.80 14.96
CA GLY A 75 13.08 -5.01 13.81
C GLY A 75 11.62 -5.12 13.40
N LEU A 76 11.24 -4.29 12.43
CA LEU A 76 9.90 -4.24 11.84
C LEU A 76 9.93 -4.76 10.40
N GLY A 77 8.85 -5.42 9.99
CA GLY A 77 8.58 -5.71 8.58
C GLY A 77 8.24 -4.43 7.81
N PHE A 78 8.30 -4.50 6.48
CA PHE A 78 8.02 -3.33 5.63
C PHE A 78 6.62 -2.74 5.84
N CYS A 79 5.62 -3.56 6.15
CA CYS A 79 4.27 -3.06 6.43
C CYS A 79 4.12 -2.36 7.79
N GLY A 80 5.07 -2.53 8.71
CA GLY A 80 4.98 -2.02 10.09
C GLY A 80 4.01 -2.80 11.01
N VAL A 81 3.29 -3.78 10.47
CA VAL A 81 2.30 -4.59 11.22
C VAL A 81 2.94 -5.82 11.87
N TRP A 82 4.06 -6.29 11.33
CA TRP A 82 4.80 -7.44 11.84
C TRP A 82 6.18 -7.03 12.36
N LYS A 83 6.62 -7.66 13.44
CA LYS A 83 7.94 -7.45 14.05
C LYS A 83 8.64 -8.77 14.34
N ASN A 84 9.96 -8.73 14.41
CA ASN A 84 10.74 -9.83 14.96
C ASN A 84 11.00 -9.53 16.44
N ASP A 85 10.31 -10.23 17.33
CA ASP A 85 10.41 -10.05 18.77
C ASP A 85 10.93 -11.35 19.41
N GLY A 86 12.18 -11.30 19.88
CA GLY A 86 12.86 -12.47 20.46
C GLY A 86 13.15 -13.59 19.46
N GLY A 87 13.39 -13.28 18.19
CA GLY A 87 13.66 -14.28 17.14
C GLY A 87 12.40 -14.93 16.58
N ALA A 88 11.21 -14.40 16.89
CA ALA A 88 9.94 -14.88 16.39
C ALA A 88 9.14 -13.77 15.71
N LEU A 89 8.44 -14.12 14.63
CA LEU A 89 7.52 -13.22 13.94
C LEU A 89 6.27 -13.02 14.81
N LYS A 90 6.00 -11.78 15.21
CA LYS A 90 4.82 -11.42 16.01
C LYS A 90 4.10 -10.21 15.39
N PRO A 91 2.76 -10.13 15.51
CA PRO A 91 2.04 -8.90 15.22
C PRO A 91 2.51 -7.77 16.14
N MET A 92 2.44 -6.52 15.69
CA MET A 92 2.87 -5.37 16.49
C MET A 92 2.09 -5.29 17.81
N GLU A 93 0.75 -5.27 17.72
CA GLU A 93 -0.18 -5.14 18.86
C GLU A 93 -0.45 -6.46 19.59
N GLY A 94 0.22 -7.54 19.19
CA GLY A 94 -0.05 -8.89 19.69
C GLY A 94 -1.16 -9.61 18.92
N PHE A 95 -1.38 -10.87 19.31
CA PHE A 95 -2.41 -11.71 18.70
C PHE A 95 -3.81 -11.23 19.10
N SER A 96 -4.78 -11.48 18.23
CA SER A 96 -6.19 -11.05 18.36
C SER A 96 -6.47 -9.55 18.20
N TYR A 97 -5.44 -8.73 17.93
CA TYR A 97 -5.61 -7.31 17.62
C TYR A 97 -5.06 -7.00 16.22
N GLY A 98 -5.72 -6.10 15.51
CA GLY A 98 -5.24 -5.58 14.22
C GLY A 98 -5.17 -4.06 14.24
N VAL A 99 -4.03 -3.49 13.85
CA VAL A 99 -3.93 -2.05 13.58
C VAL A 99 -4.53 -1.80 12.20
N MET A 100 -5.64 -1.10 12.17
CA MET A 100 -6.42 -0.90 10.95
C MET A 100 -6.83 0.55 10.80
N HIS A 101 -6.79 1.02 9.56
CA HIS A 101 -7.56 2.17 9.13
C HIS A 101 -8.73 1.69 8.29
N TYR A 102 -9.90 2.26 8.52
CA TYR A 102 -11.09 1.89 7.78
C TYR A 102 -11.90 3.12 7.37
N TYR A 103 -12.69 2.96 6.31
CA TYR A 103 -13.71 3.92 5.90
C TYR A 103 -14.88 3.19 5.25
N LEU A 104 -16.02 3.88 5.17
CA LEU A 104 -17.18 3.42 4.42
C LEU A 104 -16.99 3.77 2.94
N ASP A 105 -16.90 2.75 2.10
CA ASP A 105 -16.63 2.86 0.68
C ASP A 105 -17.95 2.75 -0.11
N PRO A 106 -18.44 3.83 -0.72
CA PRO A 106 -19.74 3.82 -1.39
C PRO A 106 -19.72 2.91 -2.61
N LEU A 107 -20.71 2.02 -2.69
CA LEU A 107 -20.94 1.20 -3.88
C LEU A 107 -21.56 2.04 -5.01
N PRO A 108 -21.17 1.80 -6.28
CA PRO A 108 -20.30 0.74 -6.76
C PRO A 108 -18.79 1.11 -6.87
N THR A 109 -18.32 2.13 -6.15
CA THR A 109 -16.98 2.67 -6.37
C THR A 109 -15.87 1.84 -5.70
N ASN A 110 -14.63 1.98 -6.20
CA ASN A 110 -13.35 1.57 -5.60
C ASN A 110 -13.15 0.08 -5.23
N CYS A 111 -14.11 -0.80 -5.54
CA CYS A 111 -13.97 -2.24 -5.28
C CYS A 111 -13.12 -2.93 -6.37
N VAL A 112 -11.96 -3.49 -5.99
CA VAL A 112 -11.16 -4.34 -6.91
C VAL A 112 -11.87 -5.63 -7.31
N ALA A 113 -12.86 -6.06 -6.53
CA ALA A 113 -13.67 -7.24 -6.82
C ALA A 113 -14.87 -6.94 -7.73
N THR A 114 -14.99 -5.73 -8.28
CA THR A 114 -16.05 -5.30 -9.22
C THR A 114 -16.44 -6.38 -10.25
N PRO A 115 -15.51 -7.09 -10.91
CA PRO A 115 -15.87 -8.10 -11.92
C PRO A 115 -16.61 -9.34 -11.38
N VAL A 116 -16.53 -9.60 -10.08
CA VAL A 116 -17.05 -10.83 -9.44
C VAL A 116 -17.97 -10.55 -8.25
N CYS A 117 -18.06 -9.29 -7.79
CA CYS A 117 -18.85 -8.92 -6.63
C CYS A 117 -20.35 -8.97 -6.95
N PRO A 118 -21.18 -9.70 -6.18
CA PRO A 118 -22.63 -9.69 -6.33
C PRO A 118 -23.23 -8.30 -6.22
N ALA A 119 -22.71 -7.46 -5.31
CA ALA A 119 -23.18 -6.09 -5.11
C ALA A 119 -22.89 -5.16 -6.31
N TYR A 120 -21.99 -5.55 -7.23
CA TYR A 120 -21.78 -4.82 -8.48
C TYR A 120 -22.51 -5.50 -9.66
N THR A 121 -22.42 -6.82 -9.75
CA THR A 121 -22.88 -7.58 -10.92
C THR A 121 -24.36 -7.97 -10.87
N GLY A 122 -24.99 -7.93 -9.68
CA GLY A 122 -26.32 -8.49 -9.43
C GLY A 122 -26.36 -10.01 -9.38
N ALA A 123 -25.20 -10.69 -9.38
CA ALA A 123 -25.12 -12.14 -9.44
C ALA A 123 -25.81 -12.78 -8.22
N GLY A 124 -26.79 -13.64 -8.49
CA GLY A 124 -27.51 -14.36 -7.43
C GLY A 124 -28.59 -13.53 -6.72
N TYR A 125 -29.04 -12.40 -7.28
CA TYR A 125 -30.21 -11.68 -6.80
C TYR A 125 -31.46 -12.57 -6.76
N PRO A 126 -32.29 -12.51 -5.70
CA PRO A 126 -32.18 -11.63 -4.52
C PRO A 126 -31.41 -12.24 -3.34
N LYS A 127 -30.85 -13.44 -3.49
CA LYS A 127 -30.20 -14.17 -2.38
C LYS A 127 -28.87 -13.54 -1.95
N PHE A 128 -28.09 -13.03 -2.90
CA PHE A 128 -26.73 -12.53 -2.68
C PHE A 128 -26.51 -11.08 -3.09
N ALA A 129 -27.54 -10.41 -3.62
CA ALA A 129 -27.50 -9.02 -4.06
C ALA A 129 -28.83 -8.35 -3.76
N LEU A 130 -28.80 -7.03 -3.59
CA LEU A 130 -29.97 -6.17 -3.33
C LEU A 130 -30.58 -5.59 -4.61
N ALA A 131 -29.90 -5.71 -5.75
CA ALA A 131 -30.39 -5.32 -7.07
C ALA A 131 -29.97 -6.31 -8.17
N GLN A 132 -30.73 -6.39 -9.26
CA GLN A 132 -30.28 -7.02 -10.51
C GLN A 132 -29.35 -6.06 -11.27
N GLY A 133 -28.18 -5.79 -10.69
CA GLY A 133 -27.18 -4.85 -11.20
C GLY A 133 -26.39 -4.21 -10.06
N PRO A 134 -25.64 -3.12 -10.31
CA PRO A 134 -24.89 -2.45 -9.28
C PRO A 134 -25.79 -1.89 -8.17
N GLU A 135 -25.38 -2.11 -6.93
CA GLU A 135 -26.01 -1.55 -5.75
C GLU A 135 -25.59 -0.09 -5.58
N TYR A 136 -26.56 0.81 -5.41
CA TYR A 136 -26.36 2.24 -5.18
C TYR A 136 -26.88 2.63 -3.80
N GLY A 137 -26.18 3.54 -3.13
CA GLY A 137 -26.56 4.03 -1.79
C GLY A 137 -26.15 3.11 -0.64
N TYR A 138 -25.39 2.05 -0.94
CA TYR A 138 -24.82 1.14 0.05
C TYR A 138 -23.33 1.37 0.21
N TYR A 139 -22.75 0.85 1.30
CA TYR A 139 -21.33 0.99 1.61
C TYR A 139 -20.71 -0.36 1.92
N ASN A 140 -19.51 -0.59 1.39
CA ASN A 140 -18.62 -1.61 1.88
C ASN A 140 -17.75 -1.04 3.02
N LEU A 141 -17.33 -1.90 3.95
CA LEU A 141 -16.29 -1.54 4.91
C LEU A 141 -14.92 -1.80 4.30
N ALA A 142 -14.21 -0.75 3.88
CA ALA A 142 -12.84 -0.87 3.39
C ALA A 142 -11.88 -0.84 4.58
N VAL A 143 -11.04 -1.86 4.71
CA VAL A 143 -10.13 -2.06 5.86
C VAL A 143 -8.69 -2.21 5.38
N PHE A 144 -7.79 -1.43 5.95
CA PHE A 144 -6.37 -1.40 5.61
C PHE A 144 -5.55 -1.71 6.86
N PHE A 145 -4.76 -2.78 6.81
CA PHE A 145 -3.76 -3.07 7.84
C PHE A 145 -2.59 -2.12 7.68
N CYS A 146 -2.60 -1.02 8.43
CA CYS A 146 -1.52 -0.05 8.43
C CYS A 146 -1.37 0.63 9.78
N ARG A 147 -0.14 1.07 10.05
CA ARG A 147 0.24 1.86 11.22
C ARG A 147 0.43 3.31 10.77
N LEU A 148 -0.25 4.26 11.43
CA LEU A 148 -0.01 5.70 11.30
C LEU A 148 1.08 6.16 12.27
#